data_AF-A0A2R6EE00-F1
#
_entry.id   AF-A0A2R6EE00-F1
#
_cell.length_a   1.000
_cell.length_b   1.000
_cell.length_c   1.000
_cell.angle_alpha   90.00
_cell.angle_beta   90.00
_cell.angle_gamma   90.00
#
_symmetry.space_group_name_H-M   'P 1'
#
loop_
_entity.id
_entity.type
_entity.pdbx_description
1 polymer ?
#
loop_
_entity_poly.entity_id
_entity_poly.type
_entity_poly.pdbx_seq_one_letter_code
_entity_poly.pdbx_strand_id
1 'polypeptide(L)'
;ARKEAEVSRAEAMEMNNYLQKKAEEYSEIMQACSRGDLTRRMDPEGENDAMDRIAEDFNDMISELEMTTGQLKTFAVEVEEGGRNVQQSADTVRDASEQVADSVQKISDDAYDQKERLRNISEEMGELADRLEGFAEEHPEVEFGDSLDAINEVAEMVSQTVELGEETMAESENVAGAAEEQAAELNEVSSRAEELVRYAQYLGDGLSNFETEEEHEFVFQTGAGSTGPAGDEIAETTEGEESETDE
;
A
#
# COMPACT_ATOMS: atom_id res chain seq x y z
N ALA A 1 -70.66 -39.76 7.02
CA ALA A 1 -70.19 -40.10 8.39
C ALA A 1 -68.97 -41.04 8.37
N ARG A 2 -69.09 -42.37 8.29
CA ARG A 2 -67.93 -43.30 8.41
C ARG A 2 -66.93 -43.19 7.24
N LYS A 3 -67.42 -43.08 6.01
CA LYS A 3 -66.57 -42.94 4.80
C LYS A 3 -65.84 -41.58 4.73
N GLU A 4 -66.50 -40.50 5.15
CA GLU A 4 -65.87 -39.16 5.25
C GLU A 4 -64.82 -39.11 6.35
N ALA A 5 -65.06 -39.77 7.50
CA ALA A 5 -64.07 -39.89 8.57
C ALA A 5 -62.85 -40.74 8.17
N GLU A 6 -63.04 -41.78 7.34
CA GLU A 6 -61.95 -42.58 6.78
C GLU A 6 -61.11 -41.79 5.74
N VAL A 7 -61.75 -40.98 4.89
CA VAL A 7 -61.06 -40.10 3.92
C VAL A 7 -60.26 -39.00 4.64
N SER A 8 -60.88 -38.27 5.55
CA SER A 8 -60.20 -37.21 6.32
C SER A 8 -59.03 -37.74 7.14
N ARG A 9 -59.12 -38.96 7.67
CA ARG A 9 -58.02 -39.60 8.38
C ARG A 9 -56.88 -40.01 7.44
N ALA A 10 -57.21 -40.48 6.22
CA ALA A 10 -56.20 -40.82 5.23
C ALA A 10 -55.44 -39.58 4.73
N GLU A 11 -56.15 -38.49 4.43
CA GLU A 11 -55.56 -37.20 4.03
C GLU A 11 -54.65 -36.63 5.14
N ALA A 12 -55.08 -36.72 6.40
CA ALA A 12 -54.26 -36.28 7.53
C ALA A 12 -53.00 -37.15 7.73
N MET A 13 -53.07 -38.46 7.47
CA MET A 13 -51.91 -39.35 7.51
C MET A 13 -50.94 -39.06 6.36
N GLU A 14 -51.46 -38.82 5.16
CA GLU A 14 -50.66 -38.49 3.98
C GLU A 14 -49.92 -37.15 4.16
N MET A 15 -50.62 -36.12 4.63
CA MET A 15 -50.01 -34.83 4.99
C MET A 15 -48.97 -34.98 6.11
N ASN A 16 -49.24 -35.80 7.14
CA ASN A 16 -48.26 -36.02 8.22
C ASN A 16 -47.00 -36.73 7.71
N ASN A 17 -47.14 -37.74 6.85
CA ASN A 17 -46.01 -38.42 6.22
C ASN A 17 -45.21 -37.47 5.31
N TYR A 18 -45.90 -36.61 4.54
CA TYR A 18 -45.26 -35.58 3.73
C TYR A 18 -44.42 -34.62 4.59
N LEU A 19 -45.03 -34.04 5.63
CA LEU A 19 -44.35 -33.12 6.55
C LEU A 19 -43.13 -33.78 7.22
N GLN A 20 -43.25 -35.04 7.62
CA GLN A 20 -42.13 -35.76 8.22
C GLN A 20 -40.99 -35.94 7.21
N LYS A 21 -41.29 -36.38 5.99
CA LYS A 21 -40.29 -36.58 4.94
C LYS A 21 -39.60 -35.25 4.58
N LYS A 22 -40.35 -34.16 4.43
CA LYS A 22 -39.77 -32.83 4.17
C LYS A 22 -38.93 -32.32 5.33
N ALA A 23 -39.35 -32.55 6.57
CA ALA A 23 -38.54 -32.20 7.74
C ALA A 23 -37.23 -32.99 7.79
N GLU A 24 -37.22 -34.27 7.39
CA GLU A 24 -36.01 -35.09 7.28
C GLU A 24 -35.08 -34.53 6.18
N GLU A 25 -35.61 -34.22 5.00
CA GLU A 25 -34.86 -33.60 3.89
C GLU A 25 -34.24 -32.24 4.29
N TYR A 26 -35.03 -31.37 4.90
CA TYR A 26 -34.55 -30.06 5.37
C TYR A 26 -33.50 -30.24 6.49
N SER A 27 -33.64 -31.24 7.35
CA SER A 27 -32.63 -31.54 8.37
C SER A 27 -31.30 -31.97 7.74
N GLU A 28 -31.31 -32.77 6.67
CA GLU A 28 -30.10 -33.16 5.94
C GLU A 28 -29.40 -31.95 5.30
N ILE A 29 -30.17 -31.04 4.70
CA ILE A 29 -29.66 -29.79 4.12
C ILE A 29 -29.04 -28.92 5.22
N MET A 30 -29.76 -28.68 6.33
CA MET A 30 -29.24 -27.91 7.46
C MET A 30 -27.95 -28.52 8.02
N GLN A 31 -27.85 -29.85 8.08
CA GLN A 31 -26.63 -30.53 8.53
C GLN A 31 -25.47 -30.33 7.55
N ALA A 32 -25.72 -30.35 6.24
CA ALA A 32 -24.70 -30.04 5.24
C ALA A 32 -24.20 -28.59 5.39
N CYS A 33 -25.10 -27.60 5.47
CA CYS A 33 -24.73 -26.20 5.70
C CYS A 33 -23.97 -26.01 7.03
N SER A 34 -24.36 -26.73 8.09
CA SER A 34 -23.65 -26.68 9.38
C SER A 34 -22.21 -27.18 9.32
N ARG A 35 -21.87 -28.00 8.31
CA ARG A 35 -20.50 -28.49 8.05
C ARG A 35 -19.71 -27.58 7.11
N GLY A 36 -20.36 -26.55 6.56
CA GLY A 36 -19.73 -25.56 5.67
C GLY A 36 -20.23 -25.59 4.22
N ASP A 37 -21.08 -26.53 3.84
CA ASP A 37 -21.63 -26.57 2.48
C ASP A 37 -22.77 -25.56 2.32
N LEU A 38 -22.43 -24.31 1.97
CA LEU A 38 -23.38 -23.22 1.80
C LEU A 38 -24.04 -23.22 0.41
N THR A 39 -23.71 -24.18 -0.45
CA THR A 39 -24.28 -24.28 -1.81
C THR A 39 -25.67 -24.95 -1.81
N ARG A 40 -26.00 -25.65 -0.71
CA ARG A 40 -27.26 -26.38 -0.57
C ARG A 40 -28.45 -25.42 -0.43
N ARG A 41 -29.58 -25.80 -1.03
CA ARG A 41 -30.86 -25.08 -0.96
C ARG A 41 -32.01 -26.04 -0.68
N MET A 42 -33.02 -25.55 0.03
CA MET A 42 -34.31 -26.23 0.23
C MET A 42 -35.23 -25.96 -0.96
N ASP A 43 -36.04 -26.94 -1.32
CA ASP A 43 -36.99 -26.86 -2.44
C ASP A 43 -38.44 -26.71 -1.93
N PRO A 44 -39.07 -25.52 -2.05
CA PRO A 44 -40.48 -25.31 -1.72
C PRO A 44 -41.39 -25.90 -2.80
N GLU A 45 -42.14 -26.95 -2.46
CA GLU A 45 -42.95 -27.71 -3.42
C GLU A 45 -44.40 -27.18 -3.54
N GLY A 46 -44.82 -26.24 -2.69
CA GLY A 46 -46.17 -25.65 -2.75
C GLY A 46 -47.26 -26.53 -2.10
N GLU A 47 -46.90 -27.65 -1.46
CA GLU A 47 -47.85 -28.54 -0.78
C GLU A 47 -48.13 -28.12 0.67
N ASN A 48 -47.29 -27.26 1.27
CA ASN A 48 -47.50 -26.75 2.63
C ASN A 48 -46.89 -25.37 2.85
N ASP A 49 -47.73 -24.33 2.91
CA ASP A 49 -47.34 -22.93 3.10
C ASP A 49 -46.34 -22.69 4.26
N ALA A 50 -46.44 -23.45 5.35
CA ALA A 50 -45.56 -23.28 6.51
C ALA A 50 -44.16 -23.85 6.24
N MET A 51 -44.07 -25.00 5.57
CA MET A 51 -42.78 -25.60 5.17
C MET A 51 -42.13 -24.80 4.04
N ASP A 52 -42.93 -24.28 3.10
CA ASP A 52 -42.42 -23.46 1.99
C ASP A 52 -41.83 -22.16 2.52
N ARG A 53 -42.52 -21.47 3.44
CA ARG A 53 -41.96 -20.27 4.10
C ARG A 53 -40.64 -20.58 4.83
N ILE A 54 -40.53 -21.71 5.52
CA ILE A 54 -39.27 -22.11 6.18
C ILE A 54 -38.16 -22.31 5.15
N ALA A 55 -38.46 -22.93 4.01
CA ALA A 55 -37.48 -23.14 2.95
C ALA A 55 -37.00 -21.81 2.34
N GLU A 56 -37.93 -20.90 2.05
CA GLU A 56 -37.63 -19.55 1.55
C GLU A 56 -36.75 -18.77 2.55
N ASP A 57 -37.20 -18.65 3.81
CA ASP A 57 -36.46 -17.93 4.86
C ASP A 57 -35.05 -18.53 5.09
N PHE A 58 -34.92 -19.86 5.02
CA PHE A 58 -33.62 -20.54 5.14
C PHE A 58 -32.71 -20.27 3.94
N ASN A 59 -33.26 -20.36 2.72
CA ASN A 59 -32.50 -20.12 1.49
C ASN A 59 -31.98 -18.68 1.42
N ASP A 60 -32.79 -17.70 1.86
CA ASP A 60 -32.37 -16.30 1.95
C ASP A 60 -31.20 -16.15 2.93
N MET A 61 -31.30 -16.74 4.13
CA MET A 61 -30.23 -16.71 5.13
C MET A 61 -28.93 -17.36 4.62
N ILE A 62 -29.02 -18.53 3.99
CA ILE A 62 -27.84 -19.20 3.44
C ILE A 62 -27.22 -18.39 2.31
N SER A 63 -28.03 -17.74 1.48
CA SER A 63 -27.53 -16.89 0.40
C SER A 63 -26.76 -15.68 0.94
N GLU A 64 -27.24 -15.03 2.01
CA GLU A 64 -26.50 -13.94 2.67
C GLU A 64 -25.19 -14.43 3.32
N LEU A 65 -25.20 -15.61 3.95
CA LEU A 65 -24.01 -16.21 4.55
C LEU A 65 -22.98 -16.63 3.51
N GLU A 66 -23.42 -17.22 2.40
CA GLU A 66 -22.58 -17.56 1.26
C GLU A 66 -21.93 -16.31 0.67
N MET A 67 -22.72 -15.25 0.46
CA MET A 67 -22.22 -13.98 -0.06
C MET A 67 -21.16 -13.37 0.86
N THR A 68 -21.44 -13.29 2.15
CA THR A 68 -20.51 -12.76 3.14
C THR A 68 -19.22 -13.59 3.21
N THR A 69 -19.34 -14.92 3.14
CA THR A 69 -18.20 -15.83 3.14
C THR A 69 -17.34 -15.66 1.90
N GLY A 70 -17.97 -15.54 0.71
CA GLY A 70 -17.27 -15.25 -0.55
C GLY A 70 -16.52 -13.92 -0.49
N GLN A 71 -17.17 -12.87 0.01
CA GLN A 71 -16.52 -11.55 0.20
C GLN A 71 -15.32 -11.63 1.14
N LEU A 72 -15.42 -12.35 2.26
CA LEU A 72 -14.31 -12.52 3.19
C LEU A 72 -13.14 -13.32 2.58
N LYS A 73 -13.42 -14.30 1.70
CA LYS A 73 -12.38 -15.03 0.96
C LYS A 73 -11.63 -14.09 0.02
N THR A 74 -12.34 -13.31 -0.78
CA THR A 74 -11.75 -12.32 -1.69
C THR A 74 -10.91 -11.30 -0.90
N PHE A 75 -11.45 -10.77 0.19
CA PHE A 75 -10.73 -9.85 1.07
C PHE A 75 -9.45 -10.46 1.65
N ALA A 76 -9.49 -11.73 2.08
CA ALA A 76 -8.30 -12.41 2.58
C ALA A 76 -7.20 -12.49 1.50
N VAL A 77 -7.56 -12.82 0.26
CA VAL A 77 -6.60 -12.85 -0.87
C VAL A 77 -6.03 -11.46 -1.15
N GLU A 78 -6.87 -10.43 -1.20
CA GLU A 78 -6.44 -9.04 -1.44
C GLU A 78 -5.50 -8.52 -0.34
N VAL A 79 -5.80 -8.82 0.93
CA VAL A 79 -4.92 -8.44 2.06
C VAL A 79 -3.60 -9.21 2.00
N GLU A 80 -3.61 -10.48 1.58
CA GLU A 80 -2.40 -11.28 1.42
C GLU A 80 -1.51 -10.69 0.31
N GLU A 81 -2.08 -10.34 -0.84
CA GLU A 81 -1.36 -9.71 -1.95
C GLU A 81 -0.86 -8.31 -1.57
N GLY A 82 -1.72 -7.48 -1.00
CA GLY A 82 -1.38 -6.14 -0.52
C GLY A 82 -0.27 -6.16 0.53
N GLY A 83 -0.32 -7.11 1.46
CA GLY A 83 0.71 -7.30 2.49
C GLY A 83 2.07 -7.67 1.89
N ARG A 84 2.12 -8.57 0.90
CA ARG A 84 3.36 -8.89 0.15
C ARG A 84 3.92 -7.68 -0.60
N ASN A 85 3.05 -6.88 -1.23
CA ASN A 85 3.46 -5.67 -1.94
C ASN A 85 4.05 -4.62 -0.99
N VAL A 86 3.45 -4.45 0.20
CA VAL A 86 3.99 -3.57 1.25
C VAL A 86 5.33 -4.07 1.74
N GLN A 87 5.50 -5.37 1.96
CA GLN A 87 6.79 -5.95 2.37
C GLN A 87 7.89 -5.66 1.34
N GLN A 88 7.64 -5.94 0.06
CA GLN A 88 8.61 -5.66 -1.01
C GLN A 88 8.94 -4.16 -1.12
N SER A 89 7.93 -3.30 -0.96
CA SER A 89 8.11 -1.85 -0.98
C SER A 89 8.95 -1.39 0.20
N ALA A 90 8.69 -1.93 1.40
CA ALA A 90 9.45 -1.61 2.61
C ALA A 90 10.92 -2.00 2.49
N ASP A 91 11.20 -3.19 1.96
CA ASP A 91 12.58 -3.64 1.69
C ASP A 91 13.28 -2.71 0.70
N THR A 92 12.59 -2.33 -0.38
CA THR A 92 13.15 -1.43 -1.40
C THR A 92 13.48 -0.05 -0.83
N VAL A 93 12.58 0.52 -0.02
CA VAL A 93 12.83 1.83 0.61
C VAL A 93 13.94 1.71 1.64
N ARG A 94 14.04 0.59 2.38
CA ARG A 94 15.11 0.37 3.36
C ARG A 94 16.48 0.37 2.69
N ASP A 95 16.62 -0.40 1.60
CA ASP A 95 17.86 -0.46 0.82
C ASP A 95 18.21 0.92 0.22
N ALA A 96 17.21 1.72 -0.16
CA ALA A 96 17.42 3.09 -0.62
C ALA A 96 17.87 4.02 0.53
N SER A 97 17.28 3.90 1.72
CA SER A 97 17.69 4.67 2.91
C SER A 97 19.13 4.33 3.32
N GLU A 98 19.51 3.06 3.30
CA GLU A 98 20.91 2.64 3.56
C GLU A 98 21.88 3.26 2.54
N GLN A 99 21.52 3.28 1.25
CA GLN A 99 22.33 3.93 0.22
C GLN A 99 22.43 5.45 0.39
N VAL A 100 21.36 6.09 0.88
CA VAL A 100 21.38 7.53 1.21
C VAL A 100 22.34 7.77 2.37
N ALA A 101 22.26 6.99 3.45
CA ALA A 101 23.18 7.11 4.59
C ALA A 101 24.64 6.96 4.13
N ASP A 102 24.96 5.93 3.34
CA ASP A 102 26.31 5.72 2.78
C ASP A 102 26.78 6.88 1.89
N SER A 103 25.88 7.46 1.09
CA SER A 103 26.21 8.57 0.19
C SER A 103 26.47 9.86 0.97
N VAL A 104 25.68 10.10 2.02
CA VAL A 104 25.79 11.26 2.89
C VAL A 104 27.03 11.17 3.78
N GLN A 105 27.40 9.97 4.22
CA GLN A 105 28.69 9.72 4.89
C GLN A 105 29.86 10.15 4.01
N LYS A 106 29.85 9.79 2.71
CA LYS A 106 30.89 10.21 1.76
C LYS A 106 30.91 11.72 1.54
N ILE A 107 29.75 12.36 1.46
CA ILE A 107 29.66 13.82 1.36
C ILE A 107 30.30 14.48 2.60
N SER A 108 30.05 13.92 3.79
CA SER A 108 30.66 14.39 5.04
C SER A 108 32.18 14.27 5.03
N ASP A 109 32.69 13.12 4.58
CA ASP A 109 34.14 12.87 4.44
C ASP A 109 34.77 13.83 3.41
N ASP A 110 34.12 14.02 2.25
CA ASP A 110 34.58 14.94 1.20
C ASP A 110 34.57 16.40 1.68
N ALA A 111 33.53 16.81 2.43
CA ALA A 111 33.44 18.14 3.02
C ALA A 111 34.57 18.37 4.06
N TYR A 112 34.90 17.35 4.85
CA TYR A 112 36.02 17.38 5.78
C TYR A 112 37.37 17.55 5.06
N ASP A 113 37.61 16.79 3.99
CA ASP A 113 38.81 16.93 3.16
C ASP A 113 38.89 18.30 2.49
N GLN A 114 37.77 18.82 2.02
CA GLN A 114 37.69 20.13 1.37
C GLN A 114 37.99 21.26 2.36
N LYS A 115 37.49 21.16 3.59
CA LYS A 115 37.82 22.07 4.70
C LYS A 115 39.31 22.13 4.97
N GLU A 116 39.99 20.98 5.01
CA GLU A 116 41.43 20.93 5.27
C GLU A 116 42.24 21.55 4.13
N ARG A 117 41.83 21.32 2.87
CA ARG A 117 42.44 21.98 1.71
C ARG A 117 42.24 23.50 1.74
N LEU A 118 41.07 23.97 2.14
CA LEU A 118 40.77 25.40 2.25
C LEU A 118 41.56 26.07 3.36
N ARG A 119 41.80 25.39 4.49
CA ARG A 119 42.73 25.88 5.53
C ARG A 119 44.13 26.09 4.99
N ASN A 120 44.68 25.12 4.26
CA ASN A 120 45.99 25.25 3.64
C ASN A 120 46.04 26.44 2.66
N ILE A 121 45.00 26.64 1.85
CA ILE A 121 44.91 27.80 0.94
C ILE A 121 44.88 29.11 1.74
N SER A 122 44.12 29.17 2.83
CA SER A 122 44.05 30.35 3.69
C SER A 122 45.42 30.69 4.30
N GLU A 123 46.17 29.69 4.75
CA GLU A 123 47.54 29.85 5.24
C GLU A 123 48.50 30.37 4.15
N GLU A 124 48.45 29.78 2.95
CA GLU A 124 49.26 30.24 1.81
C GLU A 124 48.91 31.68 1.37
N MET A 125 47.64 32.06 1.43
CA MET A 125 47.21 33.44 1.14
C MET A 125 47.72 34.43 2.19
N GLY A 126 47.73 34.03 3.47
CA GLY A 126 48.34 34.82 4.54
C GLY A 126 49.84 35.02 4.31
N GLU A 127 50.58 33.96 3.99
CA GLU A 127 52.00 34.07 3.66
C GLU A 127 52.26 34.94 2.42
N LEU A 128 51.38 34.88 1.42
CA LEU A 128 51.49 35.70 0.22
C LEU A 128 51.26 37.19 0.53
N ALA A 129 50.27 37.50 1.36
CA ALA A 129 50.01 38.85 1.84
C ALA A 129 51.22 39.41 2.59
N ASP A 130 51.76 38.65 3.56
CA ASP A 130 52.94 39.05 4.35
C ASP A 130 54.17 39.33 3.46
N ARG A 131 54.41 38.48 2.46
CA ARG A 131 55.52 38.66 1.50
C ARG A 131 55.32 39.91 0.65
N LEU A 132 54.09 40.18 0.22
CA LEU A 132 53.75 41.33 -0.61
C LEU A 132 53.83 42.64 0.20
N GLU A 133 53.39 42.63 1.46
CA GLU A 133 53.57 43.75 2.39
C GLU A 133 55.06 44.05 2.59
N GLY A 134 55.89 43.04 2.84
CA GLY A 134 57.34 43.21 2.94
C GLY A 134 57.96 43.81 1.66
N PHE A 135 57.50 43.38 0.49
CA PHE A 135 57.95 43.93 -0.79
C PHE A 135 57.51 45.39 -0.98
N ALA A 136 56.30 45.74 -0.53
CA ALA A 136 55.80 47.11 -0.54
C ALA A 136 56.58 48.04 0.40
N GLU A 137 57.03 47.53 1.55
CA GLU A 137 57.92 48.26 2.46
C GLU A 137 59.32 48.51 1.85
N GLU A 138 59.86 47.53 1.12
CA GLU A 138 61.15 47.65 0.44
C GLU A 138 61.09 48.55 -0.81
N HIS A 139 59.93 48.63 -1.48
CA HIS A 139 59.71 49.34 -2.74
C HIS A 139 58.54 50.33 -2.68
N PRO A 140 58.65 51.42 -1.91
CA PRO A 140 57.56 52.39 -1.72
C PRO A 140 57.17 53.14 -3.00
N GLU A 141 57.97 53.07 -4.06
CA GLU A 141 57.67 53.61 -5.39
C GLU A 141 56.69 52.76 -6.22
N VAL A 142 56.36 51.53 -5.81
CA VAL A 142 55.43 50.64 -6.50
C VAL A 142 54.13 50.50 -5.70
N GLU A 143 52.98 50.64 -6.36
CA GLU A 143 51.67 50.43 -5.73
C GLU A 143 51.29 48.93 -5.73
N PHE A 144 51.19 48.35 -4.53
CA PHE A 144 50.74 46.96 -4.32
C PHE A 144 49.33 46.86 -3.70
N GLY A 145 48.67 47.98 -3.41
CA GLY A 145 47.37 48.02 -2.71
C GLY A 145 46.31 47.14 -3.35
N ASP A 146 46.09 47.28 -4.66
CA ASP A 146 45.11 46.48 -5.40
C ASP A 146 45.38 44.96 -5.31
N SER A 147 46.65 44.56 -5.22
CA SER A 147 47.03 43.15 -5.09
C SER A 147 46.81 42.62 -3.68
N LEU A 148 47.05 43.42 -2.65
CA LEU A 148 46.73 43.07 -1.26
C LEU A 148 45.22 42.97 -1.05
N ASP A 149 44.45 43.91 -1.62
CA ASP A 149 42.99 43.88 -1.58
C ASP A 149 42.44 42.59 -2.23
N ALA A 150 42.99 42.18 -3.38
CA ALA A 150 42.61 40.94 -4.04
C ALA A 150 42.94 39.68 -3.21
N ILE A 151 44.10 39.65 -2.52
CA ILE A 151 44.46 38.52 -1.65
C ILE A 151 43.50 38.44 -0.46
N ASN A 152 43.18 39.58 0.16
CA ASN A 152 42.23 39.64 1.28
C ASN A 152 40.82 39.20 0.87
N GLU A 153 40.36 39.61 -0.32
CA GLU A 153 39.06 39.17 -0.88
C GLU A 153 39.03 37.64 -1.06
N VAL A 154 40.10 37.04 -1.58
CA VAL A 154 40.20 35.58 -1.72
C VAL A 154 40.23 34.88 -0.37
N ALA A 155 40.96 35.41 0.62
CA ALA A 155 41.00 34.85 1.97
C ALA A 155 39.62 34.89 2.65
N GLU A 156 38.85 35.95 2.43
CA GLU A 156 37.47 36.07 2.92
C GLU A 156 36.56 35.03 2.25
N MET A 157 36.65 34.86 0.92
CA MET A 157 35.89 33.82 0.20
C MET A 157 36.22 32.40 0.68
N VAL A 158 37.50 32.11 0.94
CA VAL A 158 37.94 30.82 1.49
C VAL A 158 37.34 30.58 2.87
N SER A 159 37.32 31.59 3.74
CA SER A 159 36.72 31.51 5.08
C SER A 159 35.23 31.22 5.02
N GLN A 160 34.49 31.92 4.15
CA GLN A 160 33.06 31.66 3.92
C GLN A 160 32.81 30.24 3.39
N THR A 161 33.69 29.72 2.54
CA THR A 161 33.58 28.36 2.02
C THR A 161 33.83 27.30 3.10
N VAL A 162 34.73 27.58 4.06
CA VAL A 162 34.96 26.72 5.23
C VAL A 162 33.70 26.64 6.10
N GLU A 163 33.04 27.77 6.37
CA GLU A 163 31.78 27.80 7.11
C GLU A 163 30.69 26.98 6.42
N LEU A 164 30.56 27.10 5.09
CA LEU A 164 29.63 26.29 4.30
C LEU A 164 29.96 24.79 4.37
N GLY A 165 31.24 24.43 4.42
CA GLY A 165 31.67 23.05 4.61
C GLY A 165 31.26 22.49 5.98
N GLU A 166 31.37 23.29 7.04
CA GLU A 166 30.91 22.91 8.38
C GLU A 166 29.38 22.74 8.44
N GLU A 167 28.63 23.62 7.79
CA GLU A 167 27.17 23.50 7.66
C GLU A 167 26.78 22.23 6.89
N THR A 168 27.48 21.94 5.79
CA THR A 168 27.26 20.72 4.98
C THR A 168 27.48 19.46 5.80
N MET A 169 28.53 19.41 6.63
CA MET A 169 28.79 18.29 7.53
C MET A 169 27.66 18.11 8.55
N ALA A 170 27.21 19.20 9.19
CA ALA A 170 26.13 19.13 10.17
C ALA A 170 24.80 18.67 9.55
N GLU A 171 24.48 19.17 8.36
CA GLU A 171 23.29 18.73 7.62
C GLU A 171 23.40 17.26 7.20
N SER A 172 24.58 16.83 6.80
CA SER A 172 24.84 15.44 6.45
C SER A 172 24.65 14.49 7.64
N GLU A 173 25.10 14.86 8.84
CA GLU A 173 24.83 14.08 10.06
C GLU A 173 23.32 13.94 10.33
N ASN A 174 22.55 15.02 10.15
CA ASN A 174 21.10 14.99 10.33
C ASN A 174 20.42 14.07 9.32
N VAL A 175 20.80 14.16 8.04
CA VAL A 175 20.21 13.33 6.96
C VAL A 175 20.58 11.86 7.15
N ALA A 176 21.83 11.55 7.54
CA ALA A 176 22.24 10.18 7.83
C ALA A 176 21.43 9.58 8.99
N GLY A 177 21.26 10.32 10.08
CA GLY A 177 20.43 9.88 11.21
C GLY A 177 18.98 9.64 10.83
N ALA A 178 18.39 10.52 10.03
CA ALA A 178 17.02 10.34 9.53
C ALA A 178 16.89 9.12 8.60
N ALA A 179 17.89 8.86 7.75
CA ALA A 179 17.91 7.69 6.88
C ALA A 179 18.02 6.38 7.68
N GLU A 180 18.84 6.35 8.73
CA GLU A 180 18.94 5.21 9.65
C GLU A 180 17.63 4.96 10.42
N GLU A 181 16.99 6.02 10.92
CA GLU A 181 15.69 5.93 11.60
C GLU A 181 14.61 5.38 10.64
N GLN A 182 14.57 5.89 9.41
CA GLN A 182 13.65 5.40 8.38
C GLN A 182 13.88 3.90 8.08
N ALA A 183 15.14 3.47 7.95
CA ALA A 183 15.46 2.05 7.75
C ALA A 183 15.00 1.19 8.94
N ALA A 184 15.09 1.69 10.16
CA ALA A 184 14.61 1.00 11.36
C ALA A 184 13.09 0.89 11.38
N GLU A 185 12.36 1.97 11.09
CA GLU A 185 10.89 1.97 11.01
C GLU A 185 10.37 0.99 9.94
N LEU A 186 11.07 0.87 8.81
CA LEU A 186 10.69 -0.05 7.74
C LEU A 186 10.79 -1.52 8.14
N ASN A 187 11.68 -1.89 9.08
CA ASN A 187 11.67 -3.25 9.65
C ASN A 187 10.38 -3.52 10.44
N GLU A 188 9.84 -2.51 11.13
CA GLU A 188 8.56 -2.63 11.83
C GLU A 188 7.39 -2.73 10.85
N VAL A 189 7.40 -1.91 9.79
CA VAL A 189 6.38 -1.97 8.71
C VAL A 189 6.39 -3.35 8.04
N SER A 190 7.58 -3.86 7.70
CA SER A 190 7.74 -5.19 7.10
C SER A 190 7.21 -6.29 8.02
N SER A 191 7.54 -6.23 9.32
CA SER A 191 7.03 -7.19 10.31
C SER A 191 5.50 -7.17 10.45
N ARG A 192 4.89 -5.97 10.43
CA ARG A 192 3.43 -5.82 10.47
C ARG A 192 2.77 -6.32 9.19
N ALA A 193 3.40 -6.10 8.03
CA ALA A 193 2.92 -6.61 6.76
C ALA A 193 2.95 -8.15 6.73
N GLU A 194 4.01 -8.78 7.25
CA GLU A 194 4.07 -10.24 7.43
C GLU A 194 2.97 -10.77 8.35
N GLU A 195 2.65 -10.03 9.41
CA GLU A 195 1.57 -10.41 10.33
C GLU A 195 0.20 -10.34 9.64
N LEU A 196 -0.05 -9.32 8.83
CA LEU A 196 -1.26 -9.20 8.02
C LEU A 196 -1.40 -10.34 7.01
N VAL A 197 -0.31 -10.68 6.30
CA VAL A 197 -0.27 -11.83 5.38
C VAL A 197 -0.61 -13.12 6.12
N ARG A 198 -0.07 -13.31 7.34
CA ARG A 198 -0.36 -14.49 8.16
C ARG A 198 -1.82 -14.55 8.61
N TYR A 199 -2.41 -13.43 9.01
CA TYR A 199 -3.82 -13.37 9.36
C TYR A 199 -4.74 -13.63 8.17
N ALA A 200 -4.40 -13.07 7.01
CA ALA A 200 -5.09 -13.33 5.76
C ALA A 200 -5.05 -14.80 5.37
N GLN A 201 -3.89 -15.47 5.47
CA GLN A 201 -3.76 -16.91 5.23
C GLN A 201 -4.60 -17.72 6.21
N TYR A 202 -4.53 -17.41 7.51
CA TYR A 202 -5.33 -18.10 8.52
C TYR A 202 -6.84 -17.93 8.29
N LEU A 203 -7.26 -16.73 7.89
CA LEU A 203 -8.64 -16.45 7.53
C LEU A 203 -9.05 -17.24 6.26
N GLY A 204 -8.21 -17.24 5.23
CA GLY A 204 -8.44 -18.01 4.00
C GLY A 204 -8.54 -19.52 4.26
N ASP A 205 -7.68 -20.08 5.10
CA ASP A 205 -7.73 -21.47 5.52
C ASP A 205 -9.02 -21.79 6.29
N GLY A 206 -9.42 -20.90 7.22
CA GLY A 206 -10.68 -21.04 7.96
C GLY A 206 -11.92 -20.97 7.06
N LEU A 207 -11.89 -20.11 6.05
CA LEU A 207 -12.97 -19.95 5.08
C LEU A 207 -12.99 -21.07 4.02
N SER A 208 -11.87 -21.77 3.80
CA SER A 208 -11.79 -22.91 2.87
C SER A 208 -12.67 -24.09 3.29
N ASN A 209 -13.08 -24.15 4.57
CA ASN A 209 -14.05 -25.13 5.04
C ASN A 209 -15.49 -24.83 4.56
N PHE A 210 -15.75 -23.64 4.04
CA PHE A 210 -17.05 -23.26 3.50
C PHE A 210 -17.07 -23.37 1.98
N GLU A 211 -17.98 -24.17 1.44
CA GLU A 211 -18.22 -24.28 -0.01
C GLU A 211 -19.19 -23.19 -0.44
N THR A 212 -18.82 -22.45 -1.48
CA THR A 212 -19.56 -21.30 -2.03
C THR A 212 -19.51 -21.40 -3.56
N GLU A 213 -20.63 -21.24 -4.26
CA GLU A 213 -20.71 -21.29 -5.73
C GLU A 213 -20.32 -19.96 -6.40
N GLU A 214 -20.47 -18.84 -5.69
CA GLU A 214 -20.21 -17.50 -6.24
C GLU A 214 -18.85 -16.94 -5.76
N GLU A 215 -17.95 -16.67 -6.70
CA GLU A 215 -16.83 -15.75 -6.49
C GLU A 215 -17.40 -14.32 -6.40
N HIS A 216 -17.77 -13.91 -5.19
CA HIS A 216 -18.26 -12.55 -5.00
C HIS A 216 -17.10 -11.55 -5.02
N GLU A 217 -17.12 -10.68 -6.03
CA GLU A 217 -16.26 -9.50 -6.10
C GLU A 217 -16.45 -8.67 -4.83
N PHE A 218 -15.33 -8.31 -4.19
CA PHE A 218 -15.34 -7.50 -2.99
C PHE A 218 -15.70 -6.05 -3.35
N VAL A 219 -16.99 -5.70 -3.26
CA VAL A 219 -17.43 -4.32 -3.50
C VAL A 219 -17.27 -3.51 -2.21
N PHE A 220 -16.19 -2.72 -2.14
CA PHE A 220 -16.09 -1.65 -1.16
C PHE A 220 -17.21 -0.62 -1.40
N GLN A 221 -18.31 -0.69 -0.64
CA GLN A 221 -19.10 0.52 -0.38
C GLN A 221 -18.31 1.36 0.61
N THR A 222 -17.30 2.11 0.13
CA THR A 222 -16.66 3.13 0.95
C THR A 222 -17.74 4.11 1.38
N GLY A 223 -18.09 4.08 2.66
CA GLY A 223 -18.98 5.05 3.28
C GLY A 223 -18.38 6.45 3.10
N ALA A 224 -19.10 7.27 2.33
CA ALA A 224 -18.89 8.70 2.07
C ALA A 224 -17.83 9.08 1.01
N GLY A 225 -18.33 9.43 -0.19
CA GLY A 225 -17.88 10.67 -0.85
C GLY A 225 -17.29 10.57 -2.27
N SER A 226 -18.06 10.14 -3.27
CA SER A 226 -17.97 10.77 -4.59
C SER A 226 -19.29 10.67 -5.36
N THR A 227 -20.06 11.75 -5.28
CA THR A 227 -21.10 12.07 -6.26
C THR A 227 -20.48 12.37 -7.61
N GLY A 228 -20.97 11.76 -8.69
CA GLY A 228 -20.77 12.27 -10.04
C GLY A 228 -20.93 11.25 -11.16
N PRO A 229 -22.06 11.23 -11.88
CA PRO A 229 -22.29 10.39 -13.06
C PRO A 229 -21.83 11.11 -14.33
N ALA A 230 -21.22 10.37 -15.26
CA ALA A 230 -21.30 10.56 -16.72
C ALA A 230 -20.13 9.82 -17.36
N GLY A 231 -20.39 8.68 -18.00
CA GLY A 231 -19.54 8.22 -19.09
C GLY A 231 -19.73 9.21 -20.24
N ASP A 232 -18.75 10.09 -20.43
CA ASP A 232 -18.65 10.94 -21.60
C ASP A 232 -18.19 10.05 -22.76
N GLU A 233 -19.05 9.95 -23.78
CA GLU A 233 -18.69 9.41 -25.09
C GLU A 233 -17.57 10.28 -25.66
N ILE A 234 -16.35 9.75 -25.66
CA ILE A 234 -15.26 10.27 -26.49
C ILE A 234 -15.63 10.03 -27.96
N ALA A 235 -16.23 11.05 -28.57
CA ALA A 235 -16.30 11.21 -30.01
C ALA A 235 -14.87 11.45 -30.53
N GLU A 236 -14.31 10.44 -31.22
CA GLU A 236 -13.12 10.60 -32.05
C GLU A 236 -13.40 11.66 -33.14
N THR A 237 -12.84 12.85 -32.95
CA THR A 237 -12.62 13.80 -34.03
C THR A 237 -11.51 13.26 -34.93
N THR A 238 -11.89 12.69 -36.08
CA THR A 238 -10.95 12.45 -37.18
C THR A 238 -10.76 13.74 -37.96
N GLU A 239 -9.65 14.45 -37.73
CA GLU A 239 -9.13 15.45 -38.65
C GLU A 239 -7.79 14.96 -39.24
N GLY A 240 -7.82 14.66 -40.54
CA GLY A 240 -6.82 15.09 -41.51
C GLY A 240 -5.46 14.37 -41.55
N GLU A 241 -5.32 13.43 -42.48
CA GLU A 241 -4.14 13.38 -43.34
C GLU A 241 -4.58 13.33 -44.81
N GLU A 242 -4.37 14.43 -45.51
CA GLU A 242 -4.38 14.51 -46.97
C GLU A 242 -3.18 13.70 -47.51
N SER A 243 -3.47 12.76 -48.41
CA SER A 243 -2.48 12.13 -49.28
C SER A 243 -2.92 12.40 -50.71
N GLU A 244 -2.25 13.36 -51.33
CA GLU A 244 -2.24 13.58 -52.78
C GLU A 244 -1.91 12.27 -53.51
N THR A 245 -2.81 11.83 -54.40
CA THR A 245 -2.42 11.07 -55.62
C THR A 245 -3.52 11.15 -56.69
N ASP A 246 -3.07 11.44 -57.91
CA ASP A 246 -3.67 11.21 -59.24
C ASP A 246 -4.90 12.01 -59.68
N GLU A 247 -4.69 13.03 -60.55
CA GLU A 247 -4.90 12.93 -62.02
C GLU A 247 -4.28 14.11 -62.79
#